data_AF-A0A6B2LMW6-F1
#
_entry.id   AF-A0A6B2LMW6-F1
#
_cell.length_a   1.000
_cell.length_b   1.000
_cell.length_c   1.000
_cell.angle_alpha   90.00
_cell.angle_beta   90.00
_cell.angle_gamma   90.00
#
_symmetry.space_group_name_H-M   'P 1'
#
loop_
_entity.id
_entity.type
_entity.pdbx_description
1 polymer ?
#
loop_
_entity_poly.entity_id
_entity_poly.type
_entity_poly.pdbx_seq_one_letter_code
_entity_poly.pdbx_strand_id
1 'polypeptide(L)'
;MEEEDVKIVGEKDDPEVVASMMLQLNVNISICYRKLAKWEASREAANKALQFGPKNTKALFCSAIASFNLKDYYEADKKLQTLFEIEPNNHPAKKLKNEMKDYLQKSKQIEQNMYKQMFSREQDHKRKLQNRNLRWN
;
A
#
# COMPACT_ATOMS: atom_id res chain seq x y z
N MET A 1 32.24 -26.45 43.73
CA MET A 1 30.93 -26.19 43.11
C MET A 1 31.14 -24.95 42.28
N GLU A 2 31.37 -25.15 40.99
CA GLU A 2 31.42 -24.06 40.02
C GLU A 2 29.98 -23.56 39.89
N GLU A 3 29.74 -22.30 40.24
CA GLU A 3 28.51 -21.62 39.88
C GLU A 3 28.56 -21.41 38.37
N GLU A 4 27.84 -22.25 37.63
CA GLU A 4 27.56 -22.00 36.22
C GLU A 4 26.73 -20.71 36.13
N ASP A 5 27.39 -19.63 35.71
CA ASP A 5 26.75 -18.40 35.29
C ASP A 5 25.76 -18.69 34.16
N VAL A 6 24.48 -18.81 34.52
CA VAL A 6 23.37 -18.85 33.58
C VAL A 6 23.28 -17.48 32.90
N LYS A 7 23.98 -17.31 31.78
CA LYS A 7 23.83 -16.17 30.87
C LYS A 7 22.43 -16.17 30.27
N ILE A 8 21.49 -15.50 30.92
CA ILE A 8 20.23 -15.09 30.31
C ILE A 8 20.03 -13.60 30.52
N VAL A 9 19.62 -12.94 29.43
CA VAL A 9 19.31 -11.52 29.23
C VAL A 9 20.52 -10.67 28.87
N GLY A 10 20.72 -10.46 27.56
CA GLY A 10 21.64 -9.47 27.02
C GLY A 10 21.35 -8.09 27.61
N GLU A 11 22.41 -7.33 27.87
CA GLU A 11 22.35 -6.00 28.47
C GLU A 11 21.41 -5.09 27.68
N LYS A 12 20.59 -4.30 28.39
CA LYS A 12 19.59 -3.39 27.80
C LYS A 12 20.18 -2.34 26.85
N ASP A 13 21.49 -2.17 26.86
CA ASP A 13 22.24 -1.19 26.08
C ASP A 13 22.92 -1.80 24.84
N ASP A 14 22.73 -3.09 24.56
CA ASP A 14 23.22 -3.71 23.32
C ASP A 14 22.46 -3.12 22.11
N PRO A 15 23.17 -2.47 21.15
CA PRO A 15 22.55 -1.88 19.96
C PRO A 15 21.70 -2.85 19.14
N GLU A 16 22.04 -4.14 19.11
CA GLU A 16 21.29 -5.15 18.36
C GLU A 16 19.95 -5.47 19.06
N VAL A 17 19.97 -5.58 20.38
CA VAL A 17 18.77 -5.78 21.21
C VAL A 17 17.84 -4.57 21.06
N VAL A 18 18.39 -3.35 21.14
CA VAL A 18 17.62 -2.11 20.95
C VAL A 18 17.00 -2.05 19.55
N ALA A 19 17.75 -2.39 18.49
CA ALA A 19 17.23 -2.41 17.12
C ALA A 19 16.08 -3.42 16.94
N SER A 20 16.22 -4.62 17.52
CA SER A 20 15.18 -5.66 17.49
C SER A 20 13.91 -5.22 18.24
N MET A 21 14.07 -4.61 19.41
CA MET A 21 12.95 -4.05 20.19
C MET A 21 12.25 -2.93 19.42
N MET A 22 13.01 -2.01 18.82
CA MET A 22 12.48 -0.92 17.98
C MET A 22 11.73 -1.45 16.77
N LEU A 23 12.25 -2.48 16.09
CA LEU A 23 11.56 -3.14 14.99
C LEU A 23 10.20 -3.69 15.44
N GLN A 24 10.18 -4.48 16.51
CA GLN A 24 8.95 -5.13 16.98
C GLN A 24 7.91 -4.12 17.49
N LEU A 25 8.36 -3.08 18.21
CA LEU A 25 7.50 -2.01 18.70
C LEU A 25 6.85 -1.24 17.55
N ASN A 26 7.63 -0.79 16.58
CA ASN A 26 7.11 -0.02 15.45
C ASN A 26 6.17 -0.85 14.56
N VAL A 27 6.41 -2.16 14.40
CA VAL A 27 5.46 -3.06 13.73
C VAL A 27 4.12 -3.10 14.47
N ASN A 28 4.15 -3.25 15.81
CA ASN A 28 2.92 -3.30 16.60
C ASN A 28 2.15 -1.98 16.56
N ILE A 29 2.85 -0.84 16.65
CA ILE A 29 2.26 0.49 16.51
C ILE A 29 1.61 0.65 15.12
N SER A 30 2.28 0.23 14.06
CA SER A 30 1.73 0.25 12.70
C SER A 30 0.44 -0.57 12.60
N ILE A 31 0.42 -1.78 13.17
CA ILE A 31 -0.78 -2.62 13.20
C ILE A 31 -1.94 -1.94 13.97
N CYS A 32 -1.65 -1.28 15.10
CA CYS A 32 -2.64 -0.54 15.85
C CYS A 32 -3.23 0.62 15.03
N TYR A 33 -2.39 1.44 14.40
CA TYR A 33 -2.85 2.53 13.54
C TYR A 33 -3.66 2.03 12.35
N ARG A 34 -3.25 0.91 11.73
CA ARG A 34 -3.99 0.24 10.66
C ARG A 34 -5.38 -0.18 11.11
N LYS A 35 -5.52 -0.78 12.31
CA LYS A 35 -6.83 -1.15 12.88
C LYS A 35 -7.72 0.07 13.16
N LEU A 36 -7.11 1.22 13.46
CA LEU A 36 -7.80 2.51 13.66
C LEU A 36 -8.02 3.29 12.35
N ALA A 37 -7.71 2.70 11.19
CA ALA A 37 -7.75 3.37 9.88
C ALA A 37 -6.92 4.67 9.79
N LYS A 38 -5.90 4.83 10.64
CA LYS A 38 -4.95 5.95 10.62
C LYS A 38 -3.78 5.62 9.69
N TRP A 39 -4.04 5.66 8.38
CA TRP A 39 -3.12 5.12 7.37
C TRP A 39 -1.77 5.84 7.31
N GLU A 40 -1.72 7.17 7.41
CA GLU A 40 -0.45 7.90 7.40
C GLU A 40 0.46 7.51 8.57
N ALA A 41 -0.09 7.51 9.79
CA ALA A 41 0.63 7.09 10.99
C ALA A 41 1.05 5.61 10.92
N SER A 42 0.19 4.75 10.35
CA SER A 42 0.52 3.34 10.08
C SER A 42 1.72 3.21 9.14
N ARG A 43 1.76 4.00 8.07
CA ARG A 43 2.84 4.01 7.08
C ARG A 43 4.14 4.51 7.71
N GLU A 44 4.09 5.57 8.49
CA GLU A 44 5.25 6.12 9.19
C GLU A 44 5.86 5.11 10.16
N ALA A 45 5.03 4.49 11.02
CA ALA A 45 5.50 3.47 11.95
C ALA A 45 6.07 2.24 11.22
N ALA A 46 5.45 1.79 10.13
CA ALA A 46 5.99 0.70 9.32
C ALA A 46 7.34 1.08 8.69
N ASN A 47 7.50 2.31 8.20
CA ASN A 47 8.75 2.77 7.63
C ASN A 47 9.86 2.89 8.69
N LYS A 48 9.54 3.31 9.92
CA LYS A 48 10.48 3.26 11.06
C LYS A 48 10.92 1.83 11.35
N ALA A 49 9.99 0.88 11.40
CA ALA A 49 10.31 -0.54 11.53
C ALA A 49 11.28 -1.03 10.44
N LEU A 50 11.06 -0.63 9.18
CA LEU A 50 11.91 -1.01 8.06
C LEU A 50 13.33 -0.41 8.10
N GLN A 51 13.57 0.64 8.88
CA GLN A 51 14.94 1.15 9.09
C GLN A 51 15.77 0.16 9.91
N PHE A 52 15.15 -0.56 10.86
CA PHE A 52 15.81 -1.57 11.69
C PHE A 52 15.76 -2.97 11.05
N GLY A 53 14.70 -3.29 10.32
CA GLY A 53 14.54 -4.56 9.63
C GLY A 53 13.99 -4.39 8.22
N PRO A 54 14.83 -4.06 7.22
CA PRO A 54 14.39 -3.77 5.85
C PRO A 54 13.64 -4.92 5.17
N LYS A 55 13.92 -6.17 5.61
CA LYS A 55 13.30 -7.40 5.10
C LYS A 55 12.16 -7.90 5.99
N ASN A 56 11.68 -7.12 6.96
CA ASN A 56 10.58 -7.55 7.82
C ASN A 56 9.26 -7.57 7.04
N THR A 57 8.74 -8.77 6.78
CA THR A 57 7.56 -8.97 5.93
C THR A 57 6.28 -8.39 6.53
N LYS A 58 6.15 -8.37 7.86
CA LYS A 58 5.02 -7.70 8.55
C LYS A 58 5.05 -6.19 8.36
N ALA A 59 6.22 -5.56 8.49
CA ALA A 59 6.40 -4.13 8.27
C ALA A 59 6.14 -3.74 6.81
N LEU A 60 6.69 -4.50 5.85
CA LEU A 60 6.42 -4.33 4.42
C LEU A 60 4.92 -4.43 4.12
N PHE A 61 4.24 -5.44 4.67
CA PHE A 61 2.81 -5.64 4.47
C PHE A 61 1.97 -4.50 5.08
N CYS A 62 2.30 -4.04 6.29
CA CYS A 62 1.59 -2.92 6.91
C CYS A 62 1.78 -1.62 6.12
N SER A 63 2.99 -1.35 5.63
CA SER A 63 3.29 -0.21 4.76
C SER A 63 2.51 -0.29 3.44
N ALA A 64 2.41 -1.48 2.84
CA ALA A 64 1.63 -1.71 1.63
C ALA A 64 0.13 -1.44 1.82
N ILE A 65 -0.48 -1.99 2.90
CA ILE A 65 -1.89 -1.73 3.22
C ILE A 65 -2.13 -0.24 3.43
N ALA A 66 -1.28 0.42 4.20
CA ALA A 66 -1.42 1.84 4.49
C ALA A 66 -1.35 2.67 3.19
N SER A 67 -0.37 2.40 2.33
CA SER A 67 -0.19 3.08 1.05
C SER A 67 -1.37 2.83 0.09
N PHE A 68 -1.88 1.60 0.04
CA PHE A 68 -3.09 1.27 -0.73
C PHE A 68 -4.30 2.10 -0.30
N ASN A 69 -4.55 2.23 1.00
CA ASN A 69 -5.66 3.04 1.53
C ASN A 69 -5.46 4.54 1.34
N LEU A 70 -4.21 5.00 1.26
CA LEU A 70 -3.86 6.38 0.90
C LEU A 70 -3.92 6.65 -0.62
N LYS A 71 -4.31 5.64 -1.42
CA LYS A 71 -4.33 5.69 -2.90
C LYS A 71 -2.93 5.87 -3.53
N ASP A 72 -1.88 5.61 -2.76
CA ASP A 72 -0.50 5.57 -3.22
C ASP A 72 -0.18 4.14 -3.69
N TYR A 73 -0.74 3.79 -4.85
CA TYR A 73 -0.65 2.44 -5.41
C TYR A 73 0.76 2.08 -5.87
N TYR A 74 1.58 3.08 -6.21
CA TYR A 74 2.96 2.88 -6.59
C TYR A 74 3.81 2.40 -5.41
N GLU A 75 3.75 3.11 -4.28
CA GLU A 75 4.48 2.68 -3.09
C GLU A 75 3.94 1.36 -2.54
N ALA A 76 2.62 1.14 -2.61
CA ALA A 76 2.01 -0.13 -2.22
C ALA A 76 2.56 -1.31 -3.03
N ASP A 77 2.63 -1.19 -4.36
CA ASP A 77 3.15 -2.26 -5.21
C ASP A 77 4.64 -2.50 -4.97
N LYS A 78 5.43 -1.43 -4.79
CA LYS A 78 6.87 -1.55 -4.47
C LYS A 78 7.10 -2.35 -3.18
N LYS A 79 6.35 -2.06 -2.10
CA LYS A 79 6.45 -2.82 -0.83
C LYS A 79 6.03 -4.28 -1.01
N LEU A 80 4.99 -4.53 -1.81
CA LEU A 80 4.52 -5.88 -2.11
C LEU A 80 5.54 -6.67 -2.94
N GLN A 81 6.20 -6.05 -3.91
CA GLN A 81 7.27 -6.68 -4.69
C GLN A 81 8.41 -7.13 -3.78
N THR A 82 8.93 -6.23 -2.94
CA THR A 82 9.97 -6.60 -1.96
C THR A 82 9.49 -7.69 -1.01
N LEU A 83 8.22 -7.66 -0.60
CA LEU A 83 7.65 -8.72 0.24
C LEU A 83 7.64 -10.06 -0.50
N PHE A 84 7.24 -10.12 -1.77
CA PHE A 84 7.20 -11.36 -2.55
C PHE A 84 8.58 -11.92 -2.89
N GLU A 85 9.62 -11.09 -2.95
CA GLU A 85 11.01 -11.57 -3.04
C GLU A 85 11.42 -12.39 -1.80
N ILE A 86 10.81 -12.11 -0.64
CA ILE A 86 11.11 -12.76 0.65
C ILE A 86 10.13 -13.91 0.91
N GLU A 87 8.83 -13.67 0.70
CA GLU A 87 7.74 -14.63 0.90
C GLU A 87 6.85 -14.70 -0.36
N PRO A 88 7.25 -15.46 -1.39
CA PRO A 88 6.49 -15.58 -2.65
C PRO A 88 5.07 -16.12 -2.47
N ASN A 89 4.82 -16.85 -1.38
CA ASN A 89 3.55 -17.51 -1.07
C ASN A 89 2.74 -16.81 0.03
N ASN A 90 3.03 -15.54 0.33
CA ASN A 90 2.25 -14.78 1.29
C ASN A 90 0.81 -14.52 0.77
N HIS A 91 -0.16 -15.29 1.29
CA HIS A 91 -1.56 -15.20 0.90
C HIS A 91 -2.18 -13.81 1.15
N PRO A 92 -2.01 -13.18 2.33
CA PRO A 92 -2.48 -11.82 2.57
C PRO A 92 -1.97 -10.80 1.56
N ALA A 93 -0.68 -10.85 1.20
CA ALA A 93 -0.08 -9.97 0.22
C ALA A 93 -0.64 -10.19 -1.18
N LYS A 94 -0.84 -11.44 -1.60
CA LYS A 94 -1.49 -11.77 -2.90
C LYS A 94 -2.90 -11.22 -2.97
N LYS A 95 -3.67 -11.36 -1.87
CA LYS A 95 -5.03 -10.81 -1.78
C LYS A 95 -5.03 -9.29 -1.97
N LEU A 96 -4.17 -8.57 -1.24
CA LEU A 96 -4.06 -7.12 -1.38
C LEU A 96 -3.67 -6.69 -2.80
N LYS A 97 -2.72 -7.39 -3.44
CA LYS A 97 -2.31 -7.09 -4.82
C LYS A 97 -3.45 -7.26 -5.82
N ASN A 98 -4.27 -8.29 -5.66
CA ASN A 98 -5.44 -8.51 -6.50
C ASN A 98 -6.51 -7.43 -6.27
N GLU A 99 -6.81 -7.09 -5.02
CA GLU A 99 -7.75 -6.01 -4.70
C GLU A 99 -7.32 -4.67 -5.32
N MET A 100 -6.03 -4.36 -5.25
CA MET A 100 -5.45 -3.18 -5.90
C MET A 100 -5.61 -3.21 -7.42
N LYS A 101 -5.31 -4.35 -8.06
CA LYS A 101 -5.46 -4.51 -9.51
C LYS A 101 -6.91 -4.32 -9.95
N ASP A 102 -7.86 -4.91 -9.23
CA ASP A 102 -9.28 -4.79 -9.51
C ASP A 102 -9.76 -3.34 -9.38
N TYR A 103 -9.30 -2.62 -8.35
CA TYR A 103 -9.61 -1.21 -8.17
C TYR A 103 -9.10 -0.35 -9.34
N LEU A 104 -7.84 -0.53 -9.72
CA LEU A 104 -7.22 0.21 -10.82
C LEU A 104 -7.91 -0.08 -12.16
N GLN A 105 -8.25 -1.35 -12.42
CA GLN A 105 -8.95 -1.74 -13.64
C GLN A 105 -10.36 -1.11 -13.71
N LYS A 106 -11.10 -1.11 -12.60
CA LYS A 106 -12.42 -0.47 -12.53
C LYS A 106 -12.32 1.04 -12.75
N SER A 107 -11.36 1.71 -12.10
CA SER A 107 -11.10 3.14 -12.27
C SER A 107 -10.81 3.48 -13.73
N LYS A 108 -9.93 2.72 -14.38
CA LYS A 108 -9.62 2.88 -15.81
C LYS A 108 -10.84 2.67 -16.70
N GLN A 109 -11.69 1.69 -16.40
CA GLN A 109 -12.90 1.42 -17.20
C GLN A 109 -13.92 2.56 -17.09
N ILE A 110 -14.09 3.12 -15.89
CA ILE A 110 -14.98 4.27 -15.64
C ILE A 110 -14.51 5.47 -16.45
N GLU A 111 -13.21 5.76 -16.40
CA GLU A 111 -12.59 6.85 -17.13
C GLU A 111 -12.77 6.69 -18.65
N GLN A 112 -12.49 5.51 -19.19
CA GLN A 112 -12.69 5.20 -20.61
C GLN A 112 -14.15 5.37 -21.05
N ASN A 113 -15.11 4.92 -20.22
CA ASN A 113 -16.52 5.05 -20.52
C ASN A 113 -16.96 6.52 -20.49
N MET A 114 -16.44 7.30 -19.54
CA MET A 114 -16.71 8.73 -19.45
C MET A 114 -16.20 9.48 -20.70
N TYR A 115 -14.97 9.20 -21.14
CA TYR A 115 -14.42 9.79 -22.36
C TYR A 115 -15.25 9.45 -23.60
N LYS A 116 -15.65 8.18 -23.77
CA LYS A 116 -16.51 7.76 -24.89
C LYS A 116 -17.84 8.52 -24.87
N GLN A 117 -18.47 8.66 -23.71
CA GLN A 117 -19.75 9.39 -23.58
C GLN A 117 -19.61 10.89 -23.86
N MET A 118 -18.57 11.54 -23.32
CA MET A 118 -18.31 12.97 -23.57
C MET A 118 -18.06 13.23 -25.06
N PHE A 119 -17.24 12.39 -25.70
CA PHE A 119 -16.94 12.50 -27.13
C PHE A 119 -18.19 12.30 -28.01
N SER A 120 -19.00 11.28 -27.73
CA SER A 120 -20.25 11.05 -28.47
C SER A 120 -21.23 12.22 -28.33
N ARG A 121 -21.37 12.79 -27.12
CA ARG A 121 -22.23 13.96 -26.89
C ARG A 121 -21.77 15.19 -27.66
N GLU A 122 -20.46 15.41 -27.77
CA GLU A 122 -19.90 16.51 -28.53
C GLU A 122 -20.20 16.37 -30.04
N GLN A 123 -20.05 15.16 -30.59
CA GLN A 123 -20.39 14.88 -31.98
C GLN A 123 -21.88 15.08 -32.27
N ASP A 124 -22.75 14.57 -31.40
CA ASP A 124 -24.20 14.75 -31.51
C ASP A 124 -24.59 16.23 -31.46
N HIS A 125 -23.95 17.03 -30.59
CA HIS A 125 -24.18 18.46 -30.51
C HIS A 125 -23.75 19.19 -31.78
N LYS A 126 -22.54 18.91 -32.30
CA LYS A 126 -22.05 19.47 -33.57
C LYS A 126 -22.97 19.11 -34.75
N ARG A 127 -23.41 17.84 -34.84
CA ARG A 127 -24.36 17.38 -35.87
C ARG A 127 -25.69 18.12 -35.81
N LYS A 128 -26.24 18.33 -34.61
CA LYS A 128 -27.50 19.09 -34.41
C LYS A 128 -27.36 20.54 -34.87
N LEU A 129 -26.24 21.21 -34.56
CA LEU A 129 -25.99 22.57 -35.02
C LEU A 129 -25.87 22.65 -36.55
N GLN A 130 -25.12 21.72 -37.15
CA GLN A 130 -24.94 21.66 -38.60
C GLN A 130 -26.27 21.44 -39.33
N ASN A 131 -27.07 20.47 -38.90
CA ASN A 131 -28.40 20.21 -39.47
C ASN A 131 -29.35 21.41 -39.33
N ARG A 132 -29.23 22.19 -38.26
CA ARG A 132 -30.04 23.41 -38.08
C ARG A 132 -29.65 24.47 -39.12
N ASN A 133 -28.37 24.66 -39.39
CA ASN A 133 -27.90 25.63 -40.40
C ASN A 133 -28.29 25.24 -41.84
N LEU A 134 -28.39 23.95 -42.14
CA LEU A 134 -28.85 23.44 -43.44
C LEU A 134 -30.35 23.63 -43.69
N ARG A 135 -31.16 23.82 -42.64
CA ARG A 135 -32.64 23.91 -42.75
C ARG A 135 -33.14 25.32 -43.08
N TRP A 136 -32.30 26.34 -42.93
CA TRP A 136 -32.65 27.74 -43.14
C TRP A 136 -31.93 28.38 -44.36
N ASN A 137 -31.22 27.58 -45.15
CA ASN A 137 -30.74 27.92 -46.50
C ASN A 137 -31.62 27.23 -47.52
#